data_AF-A0A2S2KSR9-F1
#
_entry.id   AF-A0A2S2KSR9-F1
#
_cell.length_a   1.000
_cell.length_b   1.000
_cell.length_c   1.000
_cell.angle_alpha   90.00
_cell.angle_beta   90.00
_cell.angle_gamma   90.00
#
_symmetry.space_group_name_H-M   'P 1'
#
loop_
_entity.id
_entity.type
_entity.pdbx_description
1 polymer ?
#
loop_
_entity_poly.entity_id
_entity_poly.type
_entity_poly.pdbx_seq_one_letter_code
_entity_poly.pdbx_strand_id
1 'polypeptide(L)'
;MTEIDTQKDVYLFLHGRMDLKEKAMNALTTKGFSSDKVVMALPNKVGNVGDYMAMLWMPPNPDHIKIQEITKIEEVKPEGMIGLWKGVSKEDIDTIQLE
;
A
#
# COMPACT_ATOMS: atom_id res chain seq x y z
N MET A 1 -12.38 3.10 14.27
CA MET A 1 -11.37 3.70 13.38
C MET A 1 -10.05 3.56 14.11
N THR A 2 -9.16 2.72 13.62
CA THR A 2 -7.79 2.64 14.13
C THR A 2 -7.08 3.90 13.66
N GLU A 3 -6.41 4.61 14.57
CA GLU A 3 -5.63 5.79 14.22
C GLU A 3 -4.41 5.35 13.41
N ILE A 4 -4.25 5.89 12.19
CA ILE A 4 -3.13 5.55 11.31
C ILE A 4 -1.88 6.29 11.81
N ASP A 5 -0.80 5.57 12.06
CA ASP A 5 0.50 6.14 12.39
C ASP A 5 1.22 6.61 11.12
N THR A 6 1.08 7.88 10.76
CA THR A 6 1.67 8.43 9.53
C THR A 6 3.20 8.48 9.53
N GLN A 7 3.87 8.08 10.63
CA GLN A 7 5.33 7.91 10.68
C GLN A 7 5.81 6.56 10.14
N LYS A 8 4.90 5.60 9.96
CA LYS A 8 5.18 4.30 9.35
C LYS A 8 5.30 4.41 7.84
N ASP A 9 6.04 3.47 7.27
CA ASP A 9 6.18 3.39 5.83
C ASP A 9 4.86 2.86 5.22
N VAL A 10 4.46 3.42 4.09
CA VAL A 10 3.29 2.99 3.32
C VAL A 10 3.71 2.56 1.92
N TYR A 11 3.42 1.31 1.58
CA TYR A 11 3.83 0.67 0.34
C TYR A 11 2.73 0.82 -0.72
N LEU A 12 2.97 1.64 -1.75
CA LEU A 12 2.01 1.98 -2.78
C LEU A 12 2.01 0.97 -3.95
N PHE A 13 0.86 0.35 -4.19
CA PHE A 13 0.58 -0.59 -5.28
C PHE A 13 -0.30 0.06 -6.34
N LEU A 14 0.25 0.24 -7.55
CA LEU A 14 -0.46 0.88 -8.66
C LEU A 14 -1.18 -0.08 -9.61
N HIS A 15 -0.96 -1.39 -9.53
CA HIS A 15 -1.55 -2.38 -10.46
C HIS A 15 -1.39 -2.02 -11.96
N GLY A 16 -0.24 -1.45 -12.33
CA GLY A 16 0.03 -1.03 -13.71
C GLY A 16 -0.51 0.36 -14.09
N ARG A 17 -1.27 1.03 -13.23
CA ARG A 17 -1.81 2.39 -13.43
C ARG A 17 -0.79 3.47 -13.04
N MET A 18 0.31 3.53 -13.80
CA MET A 18 1.36 4.55 -13.59
C MET A 18 0.82 5.98 -13.79
N ASP A 19 -0.23 6.14 -14.59
CA ASP A 19 -0.97 7.39 -14.78
C ASP A 19 -1.58 7.92 -13.48
N LEU A 20 -1.91 7.04 -12.53
CA LEU A 20 -2.50 7.41 -11.24
C LEU A 20 -1.47 7.59 -10.12
N LYS A 21 -0.18 7.45 -10.41
CA LYS A 21 0.90 7.54 -9.40
C LYS A 21 0.86 8.86 -8.64
N GLU A 22 0.82 9.98 -9.36
CA GLU A 22 0.84 11.32 -8.76
C GLU A 22 -0.43 11.57 -7.93
N LYS A 23 -1.59 11.18 -8.47
CA LYS A 23 -2.88 11.26 -7.76
C LYS A 23 -2.85 10.47 -6.45
N ALA A 24 -2.34 9.25 -6.49
CA ALA A 24 -2.25 8.39 -5.31
C ALA A 24 -1.26 8.92 -4.27
N MET A 25 -0.12 9.45 -4.72
CA MET A 25 0.86 10.12 -3.84
C MET A 25 0.22 11.31 -3.13
N ASN A 26 -0.46 12.18 -3.87
CA ASN A 26 -1.14 13.36 -3.32
C ASN A 26 -2.24 12.98 -2.32
N ALA A 27 -2.99 11.92 -2.59
CA ALA A 27 -4.01 11.40 -1.69
C ALA A 27 -3.41 10.91 -0.35
N LEU A 28 -2.30 10.16 -0.41
CA LEU A 28 -1.59 9.69 0.79
C LEU A 28 -0.95 10.85 1.57
N THR A 29 -0.38 11.84 0.89
CA THR A 29 0.17 13.02 1.58
C THR A 29 -0.91 13.87 2.23
N THR A 30 -2.07 14.01 1.59
CA THR A 30 -3.24 14.71 2.16
C THR A 30 -3.77 13.98 3.39
N LYS A 31 -3.66 12.65 3.42
CA LYS A 31 -3.98 11.83 4.60
C LYS A 31 -3.01 12.06 5.77
N GLY A 32 -1.83 12.62 5.51
CA GLY A 32 -0.83 12.98 6.52
C GLY A 32 0.45 12.17 6.45
N PHE A 33 0.61 11.23 5.49
CA PHE A 33 1.89 10.57 5.25
C PHE A 33 2.89 11.57 4.68
N SER A 34 4.13 11.55 5.19
CA SER A 34 5.20 12.30 4.55
C SER A 34 5.59 11.64 3.22
N SER A 35 6.04 12.42 2.24
CA SER A 35 6.39 11.89 0.91
C SER A 35 7.54 10.88 0.94
N ASP A 36 8.45 11.00 1.91
CA ASP A 36 9.53 10.03 2.15
C ASP A 36 9.03 8.70 2.76
N LYS A 37 7.82 8.69 3.34
CA LYS A 37 7.17 7.49 3.87
C LYS A 37 6.36 6.71 2.84
N VAL A 38 6.06 7.33 1.70
CA VAL A 38 5.36 6.64 0.61
C VAL A 38 6.38 5.93 -0.28
N VAL A 39 6.47 4.61 -0.11
CA VAL A 39 7.41 3.76 -0.82
C VAL A 39 6.71 3.03 -1.95
N MET A 40 7.29 3.02 -3.15
CA MET A 40 6.77 2.18 -4.24
C MET A 40 6.94 0.70 -3.88
N ALA A 41 5.85 -0.07 -3.94
CA ALA A 41 5.93 -1.49 -3.62
C ALA A 41 6.74 -2.26 -4.67
N LEU A 42 7.64 -3.13 -4.21
CA LEU A 42 8.48 -4.00 -5.05
C LEU A 42 8.21 -5.47 -4.73
N PRO A 43 8.19 -6.38 -5.72
CA PRO A 43 7.89 -7.79 -5.48
C PRO A 43 8.96 -8.53 -4.66
N ASN A 44 10.19 -7.99 -4.58
CA ASN A 44 11.31 -8.59 -3.87
C ASN A 44 11.60 -7.96 -2.50
N LYS A 45 10.80 -6.96 -2.08
CA LYS A 45 10.98 -6.27 -0.80
C LYS A 45 9.61 -5.95 -0.19
N VAL A 46 9.36 -6.53 0.97
CA VAL A 46 8.18 -6.25 1.79
C VAL A 46 8.53 -5.27 2.91
N GLY A 47 7.50 -4.67 3.52
CA GLY A 47 7.65 -3.84 4.71
C GLY A 47 7.84 -4.65 5.99
N ASN A 48 7.51 -4.04 7.12
CA ASN A 48 7.52 -4.64 8.44
C ASN A 48 6.09 -4.80 8.99
N VAL A 49 5.94 -5.60 10.04
CA VAL A 49 4.68 -5.64 10.80
C VAL A 49 4.40 -4.26 11.40
N GLY A 50 3.18 -3.76 11.20
CA GLY A 50 2.74 -2.41 11.56
C GLY A 50 3.00 -1.35 10.48
N ASP A 51 3.70 -1.66 9.39
CA ASP A 51 3.73 -0.80 8.20
C ASP A 51 2.43 -0.97 7.40
N TYR A 52 2.19 -0.05 6.46
CA TYR A 52 0.94 0.00 5.71
C TYR A 52 1.10 -0.36 4.25
N MET A 53 0.04 -0.86 3.66
CA MET A 53 -0.08 -1.12 2.23
C MET A 53 -1.18 -0.24 1.66
N ALA A 54 -0.85 0.58 0.67
CA ALA A 54 -1.78 1.44 -0.05
C ALA A 54 -2.01 0.86 -1.44
N MET A 55 -3.17 0.27 -1.68
CA MET A 55 -3.48 -0.42 -2.93
C MET A 55 -4.53 0.32 -3.75
N LEU A 56 -4.21 0.64 -5.01
CA LEU A 56 -5.22 1.07 -5.97
C LEU A 56 -6.25 -0.06 -6.18
N TRP A 57 -7.49 0.18 -5.73
CA TRP A 57 -8.54 -0.83 -5.69
C TRP A 57 -9.66 -0.53 -6.69
N MET A 58 -10.35 -1.57 -7.14
CA MET A 58 -11.20 -1.67 -8.34
C MET A 58 -10.45 -1.75 -9.69
N PRO A 59 -9.39 -2.57 -9.83
CA PRO A 59 -8.78 -2.80 -11.16
C PRO A 59 -9.82 -3.35 -12.15
N PRO A 60 -9.81 -2.94 -13.44
CA PRO A 60 -8.77 -2.13 -14.09
C PRO A 60 -8.90 -0.61 -13.91
N ASN A 61 -10.03 -0.13 -13.39
CA ASN A 61 -10.33 1.29 -13.23
C ASN A 61 -10.44 1.64 -11.74
N PRO A 62 -9.31 1.74 -11.03
CA PRO A 62 -9.35 2.00 -9.61
C PRO A 62 -9.90 3.40 -9.32
N ASP A 63 -10.83 3.46 -8.36
CA ASP A 63 -11.53 4.67 -7.92
C ASP A 63 -11.15 5.06 -6.48
N HIS A 64 -10.48 4.18 -5.73
CA HIS A 64 -9.97 4.47 -4.39
C HIS A 64 -8.67 3.73 -4.07
N ILE A 65 -8.01 4.18 -3.00
CA ILE A 65 -6.87 3.52 -2.36
C ILE A 65 -7.40 2.79 -1.14
N LYS A 66 -7.11 1.49 -1.05
CA LYS A 66 -7.33 0.69 0.15
C LYS A 66 -6.06 0.72 1.02
N ILE A 67 -6.19 1.12 2.28
CA ILE A 67 -5.09 1.09 3.25
C ILE A 67 -5.26 -0.15 4.12
N GLN A 68 -4.21 -0.96 4.17
CA GLN A 68 -4.17 -2.19 4.95
C GLN A 68 -2.93 -2.19 5.86
N GLU A 69 -3.08 -2.58 7.12
CA GLU A 69 -1.94 -2.78 8.03
C GLU A 69 -1.33 -4.15 7.81
N ILE A 70 0.00 -4.23 7.76
CA ILE A 70 0.72 -5.51 7.73
C ILE A 70 0.71 -6.11 9.13
N THR A 71 -0.01 -7.21 9.32
CA THR A 71 -0.16 -7.87 10.63
C THR A 71 0.80 -9.05 10.82
N LYS A 72 1.29 -9.64 9.73
CA LYS A 72 2.24 -10.75 9.78
C LYS A 72 3.07 -10.82 8.50
N ILE A 73 4.33 -11.23 8.63
CA ILE A 73 5.21 -11.52 7.52
C ILE A 73 5.78 -12.92 7.69
N GLU A 74 5.59 -13.76 6.68
CA GLU A 74 6.13 -15.11 6.58
C GLU A 74 7.20 -15.16 5.49
N GLU A 75 8.28 -15.90 5.76
CA GLU A 75 9.32 -16.15 4.77
C GLU A 75 8.80 -17.15 3.74
N VAL A 76 8.56 -16.66 2.52
CA VAL A 76 8.04 -17.45 1.41
C VAL A 76 8.92 -17.29 0.18
N LYS A 77 8.88 -18.29 -0.71
CA LYS A 77 9.47 -18.13 -2.05
C LYS A 77 8.66 -17.10 -2.84
N PRO A 78 9.30 -16.15 -3.55
CA PRO A 78 8.59 -15.16 -4.34
C PRO A 78 7.81 -15.84 -5.46
N GLU A 79 6.56 -15.41 -5.69
CA GLU A 79 5.68 -16.00 -6.70
C GLU A 79 5.16 -14.96 -7.68
N GLY A 80 5.48 -15.14 -8.97
CA GLY A 80 4.96 -14.31 -10.06
C GLY A 80 5.15 -12.81 -9.81
N MET A 81 4.10 -12.03 -10.09
CA MET A 81 4.09 -10.57 -9.85
C MET A 81 3.84 -10.20 -8.39
N ILE A 82 3.28 -11.11 -7.58
CA ILE A 82 3.01 -10.87 -6.15
C ILE A 82 4.33 -10.93 -5.36
N GLY A 83 5.27 -11.77 -5.79
CA GLY A 83 6.59 -11.89 -5.17
C GLY A 83 6.50 -12.30 -3.70
N LEU A 84 7.25 -11.63 -2.84
CA LEU A 84 7.29 -11.87 -1.39
C LEU A 84 6.02 -11.41 -0.67
N TRP A 85 5.19 -10.57 -1.30
CA TRP A 85 3.93 -10.09 -0.70
C TRP A 85 2.90 -11.19 -0.48
N LYS A 86 3.11 -12.38 -1.05
CA LYS A 86 2.32 -13.58 -0.75
C LYS A 86 2.42 -13.99 0.72
N GLY A 87 3.57 -13.77 1.35
CA GLY A 87 3.79 -14.08 2.77
C GLY A 87 3.27 -13.00 3.72
N VAL A 88 2.62 -11.94 3.21
CA VAL A 88 2.19 -10.80 4.00
C VAL A 88 0.70 -10.92 4.31
N SER A 89 0.39 -11.10 5.60
CA SER A 89 -0.97 -10.96 6.12
C SER A 89 -1.27 -9.50 6.41
N LYS A 90 -2.50 -9.09 6.14
CA LYS A 90 -2.91 -7.70 6.19
C LYS A 90 -4.37 -7.54 6.57
N GLU A 91 -4.68 -6.45 7.25
CA GLU A 91 -6.04 -6.11 7.69
C GLU A 91 -6.44 -4.76 7.12
N ASP A 92 -7.68 -4.65 6.66
CA ASP A 92 -8.22 -3.40 6.14
C ASP A 92 -8.44 -2.42 7.30
N ILE A 93 -7.82 -1.24 7.22
CA ILE A 93 -7.94 -0.23 8.27
C ILE A 93 -8.60 1.06 7.78
N ASP A 94 -8.48 1.38 6.49
CA ASP A 94 -9.03 2.62 5.93
C ASP A 94 -9.09 2.62 4.39
N THR A 95 -9.78 3.62 3.83
CA THR A 95 -9.93 3.85 2.39
C THR A 95 -9.84 5.34 2.05
N ILE A 96 -9.13 5.69 0.99
CA ILE A 96 -9.05 7.05 0.44
C ILE A 96 -9.66 7.09 -0.96
N GLN A 97 -10.66 7.94 -1.20
CA GLN A 97 -11.23 8.12 -2.53
C GLN A 97 -10.26 8.87 -3.46
N LEU A 98 -10.16 8.44 -4.71
CA LEU A 98 -9.40 9.12 -5.75
C LEU A 98 -10.36 10.02 -6.55
N GLU A 99 -10.79 11.13 -5.95
CA GLU A 99 -11.62 12.16 -6.61
C GLU A 99 -10.92 12.78 -7.83
#